data_AF-A0A6V7I0A6-F1
#
_entry.id   AF-A0A6V7I0A6-F1
#
_cell.length_a   1.000
_cell.length_b   1.000
_cell.length_c   1.000
_cell.angle_alpha   90.00
_cell.angle_beta   90.00
_cell.angle_gamma   90.00
#
_symmetry.space_group_name_H-M   'P 1'
#
loop_
_entity.id
_entity.type
_entity.pdbx_description
1 polymer ?
#
loop_
_entity_poly.entity_id
_entity_poly.type
_entity_poly.pdbx_seq_one_letter_code
_entity_poly.pdbx_strand_id
1 'polypeptide(L)'
;VKFTMDDKTTLEDLLKLELHKYEDEVKNTVDKAVKEMSMEKMLKELTNTWITMEFTKDYHERTKLNLLKIDEETVETLEDHQ
;
A
#
# COMPACT_ATOMS: atom_id res chain seq x y z
N VAL A 1 20.38 19.71 -7.86
CA VAL A 1 21.01 20.35 -9.03
C VAL A 1 20.03 21.37 -9.58
N LYS A 2 20.35 22.67 -9.57
CA LYS A 2 19.51 23.71 -10.20
C LYS A 2 19.97 23.82 -11.65
N PHE A 3 19.16 23.37 -12.60
CA PHE A 3 19.43 23.52 -14.02
C PHE A 3 18.85 24.84 -14.51
N THR A 4 19.65 25.65 -15.19
CA THR A 4 19.23 26.94 -15.74
C THR A 4 19.72 26.97 -17.18
N MET A 5 18.79 26.89 -18.15
CA MET A 5 19.13 27.06 -19.57
C MET A 5 19.48 28.52 -19.82
N ASP A 6 20.63 28.78 -20.43
CA ASP A 6 21.12 30.09 -20.84
C ASP A 6 21.59 30.00 -22.30
N ASP A 7 21.72 31.12 -23.02
CA ASP A 7 22.00 31.16 -24.46
C ASP A 7 23.38 30.55 -24.86
N LYS A 8 24.18 30.15 -23.87
CA LYS A 8 25.47 29.44 -24.03
C LYS A 8 25.35 27.93 -23.96
N THR A 9 24.20 27.36 -23.60
CA THR A 9 24.04 25.90 -23.52
C THR A 9 24.02 25.30 -24.92
N THR A 10 25.04 24.52 -25.25
CA THR A 10 25.12 23.83 -26.53
C THR A 10 24.37 22.49 -26.49
N LEU A 11 23.98 21.98 -27.65
CA LEU A 11 23.33 20.65 -27.77
C LEU A 11 24.21 19.53 -27.18
N GLU A 12 25.54 19.68 -27.23
CA GLU A 12 26.50 18.76 -26.63
C GLU A 12 26.40 18.73 -25.09
N ASP A 13 26.25 19.90 -24.46
CA ASP A 13 26.08 20.00 -23.00
C ASP A 13 24.74 19.41 -22.55
N LEU A 14 23.69 19.54 -23.38
CA LEU A 14 22.39 18.91 -23.17
C LEU A 14 22.45 17.37 -23.29
N LEU A 15 23.21 16.85 -24.26
CA LEU A 15 23.45 15.41 -24.43
C LEU A 15 24.30 14.82 -23.30
N LYS A 16 25.31 15.55 -22.80
CA LYS A 16 26.16 15.15 -21.66
C LYS A 16 25.41 15.02 -20.34
N LEU A 17 24.24 15.64 -20.21
CA LEU A 17 23.40 15.49 -19.01
C LEU A 17 22.68 14.14 -18.97
N GLU A 18 22.71 13.38 -20.07
CA GLU A 18 22.15 12.02 -20.15
C GLU A 18 20.71 11.92 -19.64
N LEU A 19 19.92 12.99 -19.72
CA LEU A 19 18.55 13.05 -19.17
C LEU A 19 17.64 11.98 -19.80
N HIS A 20 17.91 11.60 -21.05
CA HIS A 20 17.24 10.50 -21.76
C HIS A 20 17.62 9.10 -21.24
N LYS A 21 18.75 8.93 -20.54
CA LYS A 21 19.10 7.67 -19.87
C LYS A 21 18.40 7.50 -18.53
N TYR A 22 18.16 8.61 -17.83
CA TYR A 22 17.53 8.59 -16.51
C TYR A 22 16.01 8.72 -16.56
N GLU A 23 15.43 9.08 -17.70
CA GLU A 23 13.98 9.13 -17.90
C GLU A 23 13.32 7.79 -17.54
N ASP A 24 13.87 6.68 -18.05
CA ASP A 24 13.37 5.34 -17.75
C ASP A 24 13.60 4.94 -16.28
N GLU A 25 14.73 5.28 -15.69
CA GLU A 25 15.00 5.00 -14.26
C GLU A 25 14.08 5.78 -13.33
N VAL A 26 13.86 7.06 -13.61
CA VAL A 26 12.94 7.92 -12.86
C VAL A 26 11.51 7.41 -13.02
N LYS A 27 11.08 7.08 -14.25
CA LYS A 27 9.76 6.52 -14.52
C LYS A 27 9.55 5.20 -13.79
N ASN A 28 10.51 4.27 -13.88
CA ASN A 28 10.45 3.00 -13.16
C ASN A 28 10.40 3.19 -11.64
N THR A 29 11.12 4.17 -11.10
CA THR A 29 11.13 4.48 -9.66
C THR A 29 9.79 5.06 -9.22
N VAL A 30 9.20 5.96 -10.01
CA VAL A 30 7.87 6.53 -9.77
C VAL A 30 6.81 5.43 -9.83
N ASP A 31 6.85 4.57 -10.85
CA ASP A 31 5.91 3.46 -11.00
C ASP A 31 6.00 2.46 -9.83
N LYS A 32 7.21 2.19 -9.32
CA LYS A 32 7.41 1.39 -8.11
C LYS A 32 6.85 2.09 -6.88
N ALA A 33 7.15 3.37 -6.67
CA ALA A 33 6.67 4.14 -5.53
C ALA A 33 5.13 4.22 -5.50
N VAL A 34 4.48 4.36 -6.66
CA VAL A 34 3.00 4.35 -6.76
C VAL A 34 2.44 2.98 -6.35
N LYS A 35 3.06 1.89 -6.80
CA LYS A 35 2.65 0.53 -6.40
C LYS A 35 2.86 0.28 -4.91
N GLU A 36 4.02 0.66 -4.37
CA GLU A 36 4.32 0.56 -2.94
C GLU A 36 3.31 1.36 -2.12
N MET A 37 2.97 2.58 -2.52
CA MET A 37 1.95 3.39 -1.86
C MET A 37 0.56 2.72 -1.90
N SER A 38 0.16 2.10 -3.02
CA SER A 38 -1.11 1.36 -3.07
C SER A 38 -1.11 0.13 -2.16
N MET A 39 0.01 -0.58 -2.09
CA MET A 39 0.16 -1.75 -1.23
C MET A 39 0.13 -1.36 0.25
N GLU A 40 0.79 -0.26 0.61
CA GLU A 40 0.80 0.26 1.99
C GLU A 40 -0.60 0.69 2.45
N LYS A 41 -1.42 1.26 1.56
CA LYS A 41 -2.83 1.55 1.86
C LYS A 41 -3.62 0.27 2.17
N MET A 42 -3.52 -0.74 1.30
CA MET A 42 -4.19 -2.03 1.50
C MET A 42 -3.75 -2.70 2.81
N LEU A 43 -2.45 -2.72 3.11
CA LEU A 43 -1.94 -3.26 4.36
C LEU A 43 -2.45 -2.49 5.59
N LYS A 44 -2.62 -1.18 5.48
CA LYS A 44 -3.16 -0.35 6.55
C LYS A 44 -4.65 -0.62 6.79
N GLU A 45 -5.43 -0.78 5.73
CA GLU A 45 -6.84 -1.17 5.80
C GLU A 45 -6.97 -2.56 6.45
N LEU A 46 -6.17 -3.53 6.02
CA LEU A 46 -6.08 -4.85 6.63
C LEU A 46 -5.75 -4.72 8.13
N THR A 47 -4.69 -4.01 8.48
CA THR A 47 -4.29 -3.83 9.88
C THR A 47 -5.42 -3.23 10.72
N ASN A 48 -6.13 -2.24 10.21
CA ASN A 48 -7.28 -1.65 10.90
C ASN A 48 -8.39 -2.67 11.13
N THR A 49 -8.79 -3.41 10.08
CA THR A 49 -9.84 -4.43 10.18
C THR A 49 -9.49 -5.48 11.23
N TRP A 50 -8.25 -6.01 11.21
CA TRP A 50 -7.81 -7.05 12.13
C TRP A 50 -7.63 -6.56 13.57
N ILE A 51 -7.29 -5.29 13.79
CA ILE A 51 -7.24 -4.70 15.14
C ILE A 51 -8.64 -4.60 15.76
N THR A 52 -9.64 -4.24 14.95
CA THR A 52 -11.03 -4.07 15.41
C THR A 52 -11.83 -5.37 15.46
N MET A 53 -11.29 -6.45 14.90
CA MET A 53 -11.98 -7.72 14.80
C MET A 53 -12.00 -8.43 16.16
N GLU A 54 -13.17 -8.46 16.79
CA GLU A 54 -13.40 -9.17 18.04
C GLU A 54 -14.42 -10.29 17.84
N PHE A 55 -14.11 -11.47 18.36
CA PHE A 55 -15.08 -12.57 18.39
C PHE A 55 -16.11 -12.32 19.48
N THR A 56 -17.39 -12.38 19.11
CA THR A 56 -18.49 -12.26 20.05
C THR A 56 -18.53 -13.47 20.98
N LYS A 57 -18.94 -13.26 22.23
CA LYS A 57 -19.08 -14.34 23.23
C LYS A 57 -20.53 -14.44 23.63
N ASP A 58 -21.10 -15.62 23.45
CA ASP A 58 -22.49 -15.90 23.80
C ASP A 58 -22.53 -16.79 25.05
N TYR A 59 -23.37 -16.41 26.02
CA TYR A 59 -23.44 -17.12 27.30
C TYR A 59 -24.46 -18.25 27.22
N HIS A 60 -23.99 -19.49 27.36
CA HIS A 60 -24.87 -20.66 27.31
C HIS A 60 -25.46 -20.94 28.70
N GLU A 61 -26.71 -20.53 28.93
CA GLU A 61 -27.40 -20.59 30.23
C GLU A 61 -27.38 -21.97 30.90
N ARG A 62 -27.49 -23.05 30.11
CA ARG A 62 -27.56 -24.42 30.64
C ARG A 62 -26.21 -24.96 31.14
N THR A 63 -25.10 -24.54 30.54
CA THR A 63 -23.75 -25.02 30.92
C THR A 63 -22.95 -23.98 31.68
N LYS A 64 -23.42 -22.73 31.75
CA LYS A 64 -22.71 -21.57 32.31
C LYS A 64 -21.34 -21.32 31.68
N LEU A 65 -21.20 -21.64 30.39
CA LEU A 65 -19.96 -21.46 29.63
C LEU A 65 -20.14 -20.34 28.61
N ASN A 66 -19.08 -19.56 28.40
CA ASN A 66 -19.00 -18.58 27.32
C ASN A 66 -18.60 -19.32 26.04
N LEU A 67 -19.49 -19.36 25.06
CA LEU A 67 -19.21 -19.88 23.74
C LEU A 67 -18.70 -18.76 22.85
N LEU A 68 -17.63 -19.02 22.11
CA LEU A 68 -17.16 -18.08 21.09
C LEU A 68 -18.11 -18.19 19.90
N LYS A 69 -18.72 -17.07 19.52
CA LYS A 69 -19.49 -16.94 18.29
C LYS A 69 -18.64 -16.13 17.31
N ILE A 70 -18.56 -16.62 16.09
CA ILE A 70 -17.93 -15.92 14.98
C ILE A 70 -19.07 -15.52 14.06
N ASP A 71 -19.23 -14.23 13.83
CA ASP A 71 -20.25 -13.73 12.92
C ASP A 71 -19.84 -14.03 11.47
N GLU A 72 -20.80 -14.41 10.64
CA GLU A 72 -20.57 -14.85 9.25
C GLU A 72 -19.88 -13.77 8.41
N GLU A 73 -20.21 -12.50 8.67
CA GLU A 73 -19.55 -11.31 8.10
C GLU A 73 -18.05 -11.26 8.44
N THR A 74 -17.65 -11.71 9.63
CA THR A 74 -16.24 -11.78 10.03
C THR A 74 -15.51 -12.88 9.26
N VAL A 75 -16.19 -13.98 8.95
CA VAL A 75 -15.65 -15.08 8.13
C VAL A 75 -15.50 -14.65 6.68
N GLU A 76 -16.49 -13.99 6.11
CA GLU A 76 -16.45 -13.45 4.74
C GLU A 76 -15.32 -12.42 4.58
N THR A 77 -15.18 -11.50 5.55
CA THR A 77 -14.08 -10.52 5.58
C THR A 77 -12.70 -11.20 5.71
N LEU A 78 -12.61 -12.37 6.34
CA LEU A 78 -11.37 -13.14 6.42
C LEU A 78 -11.03 -13.82 5.09
N GLU A 79 -12.03 -14.35 4.38
CA GLU A 79 -11.86 -14.99 3.06
C GLU A 79 -11.47 -13.97 1.98
N ASP A 80 -12.04 -12.77 2.00
CA ASP A 80 -11.72 -11.69 1.05
C ASP A 80 -10.28 -11.14 1.18
N HIS A 81 -9.65 -11.34 2.33
CA HIS A 81 -8.28 -10.90 2.59
C HIS A 81 -7.20 -11.99 2.33
N GLN A 82 -7.57 -13.17 1.82
CA GLN A 82 -6.68 -14.31 1.57
C GLN A 82 -6.06 -14.30 0.17
#